data_AF-C1JJG5-F1
#
_entry.id   AF-C1JJG5-F1
#
_cell.length_a   1.000
_cell.length_b   1.000
_cell.length_c   1.000
_cell.angle_alpha   90.00
_cell.angle_beta   90.00
_cell.angle_gamma   90.00
#
_symmetry.space_group_name_H-M   'P 1'
#
loop_
_entity.id
_entity.type
_entity.pdbx_description
1 polymer ?
#
loop_
_entity_poly.entity_id
_entity_poly.type
_entity_poly.pdbx_seq_one_letter_code
_entity_poly.pdbx_strand_id
1 'polypeptide(L)'
;MEHSGILAGLILAAFLPRGSSYKIPVIEYEDQVFVSCNTSIVYLEGTAKVWFTKNKTLNLGKGILDPRGLYKCTETEDPAKKESTVQVYYRMCQNCVELDSATVAGVIITDLIATLLLALGVYCFAGHETGRLSGASNIQALLKNEQLYQPLRDRDDAQYSRLGGNWPRSK
;
A
#
# COMPACT_ATOMS: atom_id res chain seq x y z
N MET A 1 -54.50 9.59 -46.93
CA MET A 1 -53.21 10.22 -46.57
C MET A 1 -52.80 9.62 -45.25
N GLU A 2 -51.68 8.96 -45.02
CA GLU A 2 -50.45 8.64 -45.75
C GLU A 2 -49.85 7.43 -44.99
N HIS A 3 -49.54 6.34 -45.68
CA HIS A 3 -48.21 5.73 -45.81
C HIS A 3 -47.20 6.02 -44.68
N SER A 4 -46.73 4.94 -44.03
CA SER A 4 -45.32 4.56 -43.85
C SER A 4 -45.24 3.60 -42.65
N GLY A 5 -44.90 2.32 -42.73
CA GLY A 5 -43.89 1.67 -43.56
C GLY A 5 -42.67 1.33 -42.69
N ILE A 6 -42.19 0.06 -42.79
CA ILE A 6 -40.82 -0.40 -42.47
C ILE A 6 -40.59 -0.68 -40.95
N LEU A 7 -40.13 -1.83 -40.43
CA LEU A 7 -39.37 -2.98 -40.94
C LEU A 7 -39.60 -4.19 -40.00
N ALA A 8 -40.08 -5.32 -40.53
CA ALA A 8 -39.98 -6.61 -39.85
C ALA A 8 -38.55 -7.15 -40.07
N GLY A 9 -37.67 -6.95 -39.09
CA GLY A 9 -36.33 -7.51 -39.10
C GLY A 9 -36.38 -9.02 -38.86
N LEU A 10 -36.18 -9.81 -39.92
CA LEU A 10 -35.84 -11.23 -39.83
C LEU A 10 -34.49 -11.36 -39.10
N ILE A 11 -34.53 -11.67 -37.80
CA ILE A 11 -33.34 -12.11 -37.08
C ILE A 11 -33.06 -13.54 -37.54
N LEU A 12 -32.17 -13.67 -38.52
CA LEU A 12 -31.50 -14.93 -38.82
C LEU A 12 -30.63 -15.26 -37.60
N ALA A 13 -31.18 -16.03 -36.66
CA ALA A 13 -30.40 -16.65 -35.61
C ALA A 13 -29.47 -17.66 -36.31
N ALA A 14 -28.26 -17.21 -36.64
CA ALA A 14 -27.20 -18.10 -37.05
C ALA A 14 -26.98 -19.10 -35.91
N PHE A 15 -27.42 -20.35 -36.12
CA PHE A 15 -27.03 -21.48 -35.31
C PHE A 15 -25.52 -21.66 -35.50
N LEU A 16 -24.72 -20.92 -34.73
CA LEU A 16 -23.32 -21.27 -34.53
C LEU A 16 -23.33 -22.72 -34.01
N PRO A 17 -22.63 -23.66 -34.66
CA PRO A 17 -22.49 -25.00 -34.13
C PRO A 17 -21.88 -24.85 -32.74
N ARG A 18 -22.65 -25.27 -31.73
CA ARG A 18 -22.27 -25.26 -30.33
C ARG A 18 -21.20 -26.34 -30.16
N GLY A 19 -19.99 -26.03 -30.56
CA GLY A 19 -18.81 -26.85 -30.33
C GLY A 19 -18.63 -26.96 -28.82
N SER A 20 -19.08 -28.06 -28.26
CA SER A 20 -18.80 -28.43 -26.87
C SER A 20 -17.30 -28.69 -26.76
N SER A 21 -16.52 -27.67 -26.41
CA SER A 21 -15.15 -27.86 -25.97
C SER A 21 -15.20 -28.53 -24.60
N TYR A 22 -14.65 -29.73 -24.48
CA TYR A 22 -14.51 -30.41 -23.20
C TYR A 22 -13.59 -29.58 -22.31
N LYS A 23 -14.09 -29.13 -21.16
CA LYS A 23 -13.32 -28.33 -20.20
C LYS A 23 -12.44 -29.27 -19.38
N ILE A 24 -11.13 -29.26 -19.67
CA ILE A 24 -10.15 -30.08 -18.94
C ILE A 24 -10.03 -29.54 -17.50
N PRO A 25 -10.27 -30.37 -16.46
CA PRO A 25 -10.13 -29.96 -15.08
C PRO A 25 -8.66 -29.81 -14.67
N VAL A 26 -8.35 -28.67 -14.04
CA VAL A 26 -7.10 -28.42 -13.33
C VAL A 26 -7.42 -28.45 -11.84
N ILE A 27 -6.77 -29.35 -11.10
CA ILE A 27 -7.05 -29.64 -9.70
C ILE A 27 -5.83 -29.22 -8.87
N GLU A 28 -6.07 -28.51 -7.78
CA GLU A 28 -5.04 -28.17 -6.80
C GLU A 28 -5.20 -29.07 -5.57
N TYR A 29 -4.12 -29.74 -5.17
CA TYR A 29 -4.10 -30.60 -3.99
C TYR A 29 -2.74 -30.50 -3.30
N GLU A 30 -2.72 -30.22 -1.99
CA GLU A 30 -1.50 -30.09 -1.18
C GLU A 30 -0.40 -29.22 -1.84
N ASP A 31 -0.78 -28.00 -2.26
CA ASP A 31 0.06 -27.03 -2.98
C ASP A 31 0.60 -27.51 -4.33
N GLN A 32 0.17 -28.67 -4.82
CA GLN A 32 0.55 -29.21 -6.11
C GLN A 32 -0.59 -29.06 -7.12
N VAL A 33 -0.22 -28.79 -8.36
CA VAL A 33 -1.17 -28.57 -9.46
C VAL A 33 -1.21 -29.82 -10.33
N PHE A 34 -2.41 -30.33 -10.57
CA PHE A 34 -2.66 -31.53 -11.36
C PHE A 34 -3.57 -31.20 -12.55
N VAL A 35 -3.23 -31.74 -13.72
CA VAL A 35 -4.12 -31.73 -14.88
C VAL A 35 -4.71 -33.13 -15.02
N SER A 36 -6.04 -33.25 -15.00
CA SER A 36 -6.72 -34.55 -15.11
C SER A 36 -7.43 -34.68 -16.45
N CYS A 37 -7.23 -35.82 -17.09
CA CYS A 37 -7.77 -36.17 -18.38
C CYS A 37 -8.25 -37.63 -18.34
N ASN A 38 -9.40 -37.92 -18.95
CA ASN A 38 -9.89 -39.30 -19.04
C ASN A 38 -8.97 -40.19 -19.89
N THR A 39 -8.15 -39.57 -20.73
CA THR A 39 -7.35 -40.20 -21.79
C THR A 39 -5.87 -39.79 -21.67
N SER A 40 -5.09 -40.00 -22.73
CA SER A 40 -3.69 -39.58 -22.79
C SER A 40 -3.54 -38.05 -22.85
N ILE A 41 -2.61 -37.53 -22.05
CA ILE A 41 -2.21 -36.13 -22.04
C ILE A 41 -0.97 -35.98 -22.92
N VAL A 42 -1.06 -35.12 -23.94
CA VAL A 42 0.05 -34.71 -24.78
C VAL A 42 0.51 -33.34 -24.33
N TYR A 43 1.76 -33.25 -23.90
CA TYR A 43 2.41 -31.99 -23.59
C TYR A 43 2.89 -31.33 -24.90
N LEU A 44 2.52 -30.06 -25.11
CA LEU A 44 2.95 -29.29 -26.27
C LEU A 44 4.14 -28.37 -25.92
N GLU A 45 4.03 -27.59 -24.83
CA GLU A 45 5.03 -26.56 -24.46
C GLU A 45 4.85 -26.12 -22.98
N GLY A 46 5.92 -25.75 -22.23
CA GLY A 46 5.85 -25.41 -20.79
C GLY A 46 6.96 -25.95 -19.86
N THR A 47 6.65 -26.04 -18.56
CA THR A 47 7.61 -26.30 -17.46
C THR A 47 7.89 -27.80 -17.24
N ALA A 48 6.93 -28.69 -17.55
CA ALA A 48 7.06 -30.12 -17.28
C ALA A 48 7.60 -30.88 -18.51
N LYS A 49 8.82 -31.43 -18.40
CA LYS A 49 9.48 -32.24 -19.45
C LYS A 49 9.05 -33.72 -19.50
N VAL A 50 7.95 -34.10 -18.83
CA VAL A 50 7.62 -35.53 -18.66
C VAL A 50 6.50 -35.97 -19.59
N TRP A 51 6.82 -36.84 -20.54
CA TRP A 51 5.87 -37.60 -21.34
C TRP A 51 5.32 -38.77 -20.51
N PHE A 52 4.21 -38.58 -19.80
CA PHE A 52 3.52 -39.69 -19.14
C PHE A 52 2.49 -40.31 -20.10
N THR A 53 2.78 -41.53 -20.57
CA THR A 53 1.95 -42.21 -21.57
C THR A 53 0.82 -43.08 -20.99
N LYS A 54 0.58 -43.09 -19.66
CA LYS A 54 -0.43 -44.01 -19.05
C LYS A 54 -1.19 -43.54 -17.81
N ASN A 55 -1.01 -42.30 -17.34
CA ASN A 55 -1.74 -41.82 -16.15
C ASN A 55 -2.76 -40.75 -16.53
N LYS A 56 -3.99 -40.88 -15.99
CA LYS A 56 -5.09 -39.92 -16.18
C LYS A 56 -4.76 -38.53 -15.60
N THR A 57 -3.82 -38.45 -14.68
CA THR A 57 -3.42 -37.21 -14.00
C THR A 57 -1.96 -36.90 -14.25
N LEU A 58 -1.68 -35.64 -14.56
CA LEU A 58 -0.34 -35.09 -14.73
C LEU A 58 -0.05 -34.10 -13.61
N ASN A 59 0.98 -34.39 -12.81
CA ASN A 59 1.46 -33.48 -11.77
C ASN A 59 2.39 -32.43 -12.40
N LEU A 60 2.06 -31.15 -12.23
CA LEU A 60 2.85 -30.00 -12.70
C LEU A 60 3.83 -29.47 -11.66
N GLY A 61 3.84 -30.06 -10.45
CA GLY A 61 4.64 -29.63 -9.32
C GLY A 61 3.91 -28.61 -8.46
N LYS A 62 4.66 -27.93 -7.60
CA LYS A 62 4.10 -26.96 -6.66
C LYS A 62 3.61 -25.70 -7.37
N GLY A 63 2.46 -25.18 -6.98
CA GLY A 63 1.91 -23.92 -7.51
C GLY A 63 2.86 -22.74 -7.34
N ILE A 64 3.62 -22.70 -6.24
CA ILE A 64 4.62 -21.65 -5.95
C ILE A 64 5.79 -21.57 -6.93
N LEU A 65 6.00 -22.61 -7.75
CA LEU A 65 7.03 -22.64 -8.78
C LEU A 65 6.52 -22.07 -10.12
N ASP A 66 5.31 -21.50 -10.14
CA ASP A 66 4.65 -20.97 -11.32
C ASP A 66 4.63 -21.96 -12.49
N PRO A 67 4.00 -23.14 -12.32
CA PRO A 67 3.87 -24.10 -13.40
C PRO A 67 3.09 -23.48 -14.56
N ARG A 68 3.69 -23.50 -15.74
CA ARG A 68 3.12 -22.98 -16.98
C ARG A 68 3.18 -24.05 -18.05
N GLY A 69 2.21 -24.06 -18.95
CA GLY A 69 2.28 -24.92 -20.11
C GLY A 69 0.96 -25.10 -20.83
N LEU A 70 1.07 -25.60 -22.05
CA LEU A 70 -0.04 -25.96 -22.92
C LEU A 70 -0.13 -27.50 -22.97
N TYR A 71 -1.26 -28.01 -22.52
CA TYR A 71 -1.55 -29.43 -22.47
C TYR A 71 -2.71 -29.75 -23.40
N LYS A 72 -2.62 -30.89 -24.08
CA LYS A 72 -3.61 -31.36 -25.03
C LYS A 72 -4.15 -32.72 -24.57
N CYS A 73 -5.46 -32.85 -24.56
CA CYS A 73 -6.18 -34.08 -24.29
C CYS A 73 -6.82 -34.61 -25.56
N THR A 74 -6.62 -35.88 -25.86
CA THR A 74 -7.26 -36.57 -26.98
C THR A 74 -8.43 -37.40 -26.47
N GLU A 75 -9.67 -37.02 -26.75
CA GLU A 75 -10.84 -37.82 -26.34
C GLU A 75 -10.92 -39.09 -27.22
N THR A 76 -10.94 -40.28 -26.60
CA THR A 76 -10.96 -41.58 -27.31
C THR A 76 -12.36 -42.12 -27.56
N GLU A 77 -13.41 -41.50 -27.01
CA GLU A 77 -14.77 -42.08 -26.98
C GLU A 77 -15.72 -41.56 -28.07
N ASP A 78 -15.31 -40.60 -28.91
CA ASP A 78 -16.11 -40.08 -30.02
C ASP A 78 -15.40 -40.33 -31.39
N PRO A 79 -16.12 -40.73 -32.46
CA PRO A 79 -15.54 -40.94 -33.80
C PRO A 79 -15.04 -39.65 -34.46
N ALA A 80 -15.43 -38.49 -33.94
CA ALA A 80 -14.82 -37.21 -34.24
C ALA A 80 -13.86 -36.87 -33.10
N LYS A 81 -12.57 -37.19 -33.26
CA LYS A 81 -11.50 -36.87 -32.29
C LYS A 81 -11.55 -35.39 -31.94
N LYS A 82 -12.24 -35.03 -30.86
CA LYS A 82 -12.25 -33.68 -30.33
C LYS A 82 -11.02 -33.54 -29.46
N GLU A 83 -10.06 -32.81 -29.99
CA GLU A 83 -8.85 -32.48 -29.26
C GLU A 83 -9.16 -31.24 -28.41
N SER A 84 -9.01 -31.37 -27.10
CA SER A 84 -9.19 -30.24 -26.18
C SER A 84 -7.82 -29.80 -25.69
N THR A 85 -7.57 -28.50 -25.68
CA THR A 85 -6.32 -27.91 -25.20
C THR A 85 -6.58 -27.05 -23.99
N VAL A 86 -5.72 -27.14 -22.97
CA VAL A 86 -5.75 -26.29 -21.78
C VAL A 86 -4.40 -25.60 -21.61
N GLN A 87 -4.44 -24.29 -21.43
CA GLN A 87 -3.27 -23.49 -21.07
C GLN A 87 -3.28 -23.25 -19.56
N VAL A 88 -2.29 -23.80 -18.88
CA VAL A 88 -2.06 -23.57 -17.45
C VAL A 88 -1.10 -22.39 -17.32
N TYR A 89 -1.53 -21.38 -16.56
CA TYR A 89 -0.75 -20.18 -16.31
C TYR A 89 -0.85 -19.78 -14.84
N TYR A 90 0.11 -20.22 -14.03
CA TYR A 90 0.24 -19.79 -12.65
C TYR A 90 1.18 -18.58 -12.55
N ARG A 91 0.78 -17.61 -11.74
CA ARG A 91 1.59 -16.48 -11.29
C ARG A 91 1.34 -16.30 -9.80
N MET A 92 1.99 -17.13 -9.01
CA MET A 92 2.07 -16.99 -7.58
C MET A 92 2.98 -15.82 -7.24
N CYS A 93 2.58 -15.08 -6.22
CA CYS A 93 3.38 -13.98 -5.69
C CYS A 93 3.78 -14.34 -4.27
N GLN A 94 5.05 -14.69 -4.08
CA GLN A 94 5.59 -15.14 -2.79
C GLN A 94 5.50 -14.07 -1.69
N ASN A 95 5.30 -12.80 -2.06
CA ASN A 95 5.26 -11.69 -1.11
C ASN A 95 4.20 -10.63 -1.43
N CYS A 96 3.11 -11.04 -2.10
CA CYS A 96 1.99 -10.14 -2.31
C CYS A 96 1.20 -10.03 -1.03
N VAL A 97 1.08 -8.81 -0.53
CA VAL A 97 0.17 -8.48 0.56
C VAL A 97 -1.12 -7.99 -0.08
N GLU A 98 -2.24 -8.56 0.34
CA GLU A 98 -3.54 -8.02 -0.01
C GLU A 98 -3.72 -6.69 0.74
N LEU A 99 -3.61 -5.58 0.01
CA LEU A 99 -3.84 -4.26 0.57
C LEU A 99 -5.34 -3.97 0.56
N ASP A 100 -6.00 -4.21 1.69
CA ASP A 100 -7.35 -3.71 1.90
C ASP A 100 -7.34 -2.18 2.13
N SER A 101 -8.44 -1.54 1.75
CA SER A 101 -8.63 -0.09 1.92
C SER A 101 -8.49 0.32 3.38
N ALA A 102 -8.93 -0.53 4.33
CA ALA A 102 -8.77 -0.27 5.75
C ALA A 102 -7.31 -0.33 6.20
N THR A 103 -6.52 -1.29 5.69
CA THR A 103 -5.09 -1.40 6.00
C THR A 103 -4.32 -0.18 5.50
N VAL A 104 -4.59 0.25 4.26
CA VAL A 104 -3.96 1.44 3.67
C VAL A 104 -4.32 2.69 4.47
N ALA A 105 -5.60 2.86 4.80
CA ALA A 105 -6.04 3.99 5.63
C ALA A 105 -5.38 3.95 7.02
N GLY A 106 -5.27 2.78 7.63
CA GLY A 106 -4.62 2.61 8.93
C GLY A 106 -3.14 2.98 8.92
N VAL A 107 -2.41 2.61 7.87
CA VAL A 107 -1.01 3.00 7.67
C VAL A 107 -0.88 4.52 7.57
N ILE A 108 -1.72 5.17 6.75
CA ILE A 108 -1.69 6.63 6.57
C ILE A 108 -2.01 7.36 7.88
N ILE A 109 -3.07 6.95 8.60
CA ILE A 109 -3.46 7.60 9.86
C ILE A 109 -2.36 7.46 10.92
N THR A 110 -1.75 6.28 11.00
CA THR A 110 -0.68 6.01 11.96
C THR A 110 0.57 6.84 11.66
N ASP A 111 0.93 6.98 10.38
CA ASP A 111 2.05 7.82 9.94
C ASP A 111 1.83 9.30 10.26
N LEU A 112 0.60 9.81 10.06
CA LEU A 112 0.22 11.17 10.44
C LEU A 112 0.34 11.41 11.95
N ILE A 113 -0.16 10.48 12.78
CA ILE A 113 -0.07 10.58 14.24
C ILE A 113 1.39 10.53 14.69
N ALA A 114 2.18 9.60 14.15
CA ALA A 114 3.60 9.47 14.48
C ALA A 114 4.37 10.75 14.14
N THR A 115 4.13 11.31 12.95
CA THR A 115 4.75 12.56 12.50
C THR A 115 4.35 13.74 13.39
N LEU A 116 3.07 13.83 13.79
CA LEU A 116 2.59 14.88 14.69
C LEU A 116 3.25 14.78 16.08
N LEU A 117 3.36 13.58 16.64
CA LEU A 117 4.02 13.35 17.92
C LEU A 117 5.51 13.72 17.87
N LEU A 118 6.20 13.34 16.80
CA LEU A 118 7.60 13.74 16.58
C LEU A 118 7.74 15.26 16.46
N ALA A 119 6.86 15.92 15.70
CA ALA A 119 6.86 17.37 15.55
C ALA A 119 6.63 18.08 16.89
N LEU A 120 5.66 17.63 17.69
CA LEU A 120 5.41 18.16 19.03
C LEU A 120 6.59 17.91 19.97
N GLY A 121 7.22 16.74 19.90
CA GLY A 121 8.41 16.42 20.66
C GLY A 121 9.56 17.40 20.38
N VAL A 122 9.85 17.65 19.11
CA VAL A 122 10.88 18.61 18.69
C VAL A 122 10.50 20.04 19.08
N TYR A 123 9.23 20.43 18.88
CA TYR A 123 8.74 21.75 19.25
C TYR A 123 8.87 22.02 20.75
N CYS A 124 8.45 21.07 21.59
CA CYS A 124 8.59 21.17 23.05
C CYS A 124 10.06 21.17 23.49
N PHE A 125 10.92 20.37 22.83
CA PHE A 125 12.34 20.32 23.14
C PHE A 125 13.04 21.65 22.82
N ALA A 126 12.83 22.21 21.62
CA ALA A 126 13.38 23.51 21.24
C ALA A 126 12.76 24.68 22.03
N GLY A 127 11.49 24.58 22.41
CA GLY A 127 10.79 25.58 23.21
C GLY A 127 11.29 25.67 24.66
N HIS A 128 11.88 24.60 25.21
CA HIS A 128 12.38 24.61 26.59
C HIS A 128 13.59 25.52 26.78
N GLU A 129 14.41 25.73 25.76
CA GLU A 129 15.55 26.67 25.82
C GLU A 129 15.14 28.13 25.57
N THR A 130 13.95 28.35 24.99
CA THR A 130 13.44 29.69 24.66
C THR A 130 12.54 30.23 25.79
N GLY A 131 13.10 30.33 27.00
CA GLY A 131 12.70 31.32 28.00
C GLY A 131 11.22 31.38 28.42
N ARG A 132 10.74 30.41 29.20
CA ARG A 132 9.83 30.76 30.32
C ARG A 132 10.68 31.03 31.56
N LEU A 133 11.02 32.30 31.70
CA LEU A 133 11.17 32.94 33.01
C LEU A 133 10.02 32.46 33.91
N SER A 134 10.36 31.61 34.87
CA SER A 134 9.71 31.55 36.19
C SER A 134 10.00 32.88 36.91
N GLY A 135 9.62 33.99 36.27
CA GLY A 135 9.98 35.36 36.63
C GLY A 135 8.87 36.09 37.39
N ALA A 136 7.74 35.45 37.67
CA ALA A 136 6.72 36.05 38.51
C ALA A 136 6.92 35.69 39.99
N SER A 137 7.27 34.43 40.30
CA SER A 137 7.43 33.96 41.68
C SER A 137 8.78 34.34 42.30
N ASN A 138 9.88 34.30 41.53
CA ASN A 138 11.21 34.63 42.05
C ASN A 138 11.47 36.13 42.16
N ILE A 139 10.83 36.98 41.33
CA ILE A 139 10.96 38.44 41.45
C ILE A 139 10.31 38.91 42.76
N GLN A 140 9.16 38.36 43.15
CA GLN A 140 8.54 38.70 44.44
C GLN A 140 9.38 38.23 45.64
N ALA A 141 10.09 37.10 45.53
CA ALA A 141 11.02 36.64 46.58
C ALA A 141 12.27 37.53 46.69
N LEU A 142 12.80 38.04 45.56
CA LEU A 142 13.93 38.98 45.53
C LEU A 142 13.53 40.38 46.00
N LEU A 143 12.37 40.91 45.59
CA LEU A 143 11.87 42.22 46.01
C LEU A 143 11.54 42.29 47.50
N LYS A 144 11.13 41.18 48.11
CA LYS A 144 10.91 41.11 49.57
C LYS A 144 12.21 41.33 50.36
N ASN A 145 13.37 41.09 49.74
CA ASN A 145 14.68 41.29 50.35
C ASN A 145 15.29 42.67 50.01
N GLU A 146 14.76 43.41 49.03
CA GLU A 146 15.24 44.75 48.69
C GLU A 146 14.87 45.82 49.72
N GLN A 147 13.91 45.56 50.61
CA GLN A 147 13.57 46.48 51.71
C GLN A 147 14.68 46.60 52.78
N LEU A 148 15.73 45.78 52.71
CA LEU A 148 16.88 45.84 53.61
C LEU A 148 18.06 46.66 53.04
N TYR A 149 18.04 47.00 51.75
CA TYR A 149 19.06 47.86 51.17
C TYR A 149 18.63 49.31 51.28
N GLN A 150 19.37 50.06 52.10
CA GLN A 150 19.24 51.49 52.24
C GLN A 150 19.22 52.14 50.84
N PRO A 151 18.20 52.93 50.47
CA PRO A 151 18.25 53.67 49.21
C PRO A 151 19.48 54.57 49.23
N LEU A 152 20.30 54.48 48.17
CA LEU A 152 21.45 55.35 47.97
C LEU A 152 20.95 56.79 47.99
N ARG A 153 21.14 57.46 49.13
CA ARG A 153 20.85 58.88 49.29
C ARG A 153 21.80 59.62 48.37
N ASP A 154 21.23 60.47 47.52
CA ASP A 154 21.97 61.30 46.58
C ASP A 154 23.08 62.03 47.34
N ARG A 155 24.33 61.66 47.07
CA ARG A 155 25.50 62.27 47.69
C ARG A 155 26.31 62.90 46.57
N ASP A 156 25.97 64.15 46.29
CA ASP A 156 26.61 65.02 45.28
C ASP A 156 28.06 65.40 45.62
N ASP A 157 28.64 64.84 46.69
CA ASP A 157 29.99 65.17 47.16
C ASP A 157 31.09 64.29 46.55
N ALA A 158 30.75 63.29 45.73
CA ALA A 158 31.75 62.41 45.13
C ALA A 158 32.42 63.08 43.91
N GLN A 159 33.75 62.96 43.84
CA GLN A 159 34.64 63.63 42.87
C GLN A 159 34.30 63.38 41.38
N TYR A 160 33.44 62.41 41.09
CA TYR A 160 33.08 61.96 39.74
C TYR A 160 31.63 62.27 39.34
N SER A 161 30.79 62.84 40.22
CA SER A 161 29.36 63.08 39.97
C SER A 161 29.07 64.16 38.90
N ARG A 162 30.10 64.88 38.43
CA ARG A 162 29.95 66.01 37.50
C ARG A 162 30.32 65.71 36.05
N LEU A 163 30.69 64.46 35.74
CA LEU A 163 31.25 64.12 34.42
C LEU A 163 30.21 63.89 33.30
N GLY A 164 28.91 64.05 33.55
CA GLY A 164 27.84 63.77 32.56
C GLY A 164 26.91 64.93 32.18
N GLY A 165 27.22 66.17 32.57
CA GLY A 165 26.23 67.25 32.65
C GLY A 165 26.32 68.34 31.58
N ASN A 166 26.51 68.02 30.30
CA ASN A 166 26.50 69.05 29.24
C ASN A 166 26.38 68.48 27.83
N TRP A 167 25.16 68.06 27.45
CA TRP A 167 24.74 68.06 26.05
C TRP A 167 23.65 69.11 25.84
N PRO A 168 23.90 70.19 25.08
CA PRO A 168 22.89 71.19 24.78
C PRO A 168 21.89 70.61 23.77
N ARG A 169 20.62 70.51 24.19
CA ARG A 169 19.50 70.21 23.30
C ARG A 169 19.07 71.52 22.65
N SER A 170 19.31 71.69 21.35
CA SER A 170 18.85 72.86 20.59
C SER A 170 17.32 72.88 20.55
N LYS A 171 16.78 74.10 20.70
CA LYS A 171 15.35 74.42 20.85
C LYS A 171 14.58 74.27 19.54
#